data_AF-A0A0W0F7E4-F1
#
_entry.id   AF-A0A0W0F7E4-F1
#
_cell.length_a   1.000
_cell.length_b   1.000
_cell.length_c   1.000
_cell.angle_alpha   90.00
_cell.angle_beta   90.00
_cell.angle_gamma   90.00
#
_symmetry.space_group_name_H-M   'P 1'
#
loop_
_entity.id
_entity.type
_entity.pdbx_description
1 polymer ?
#
loop_
_entity_poly.entity_id
_entity_poly.type
_entity_poly.pdbx_seq_one_letter_code
_entity_poly.pdbx_strand_id
1 'polypeptide(L)'
;MPTLTSTSAFLLLTLVQGIAAAKSHQHQHQHVSQRDTQVQALPGNWSSVGCFTDLSTARTLQGQSTSSDNNMTIEACISTCEAADFIFAGVEFGQECYCDSTIQSPGTQVSLDECNLPCTGAEDTETCGGSGRIHVFGNGQKGPSLEQVVNDAKLGIWEFEGCFIDSPTTRVLGVPLGVPEGVTAKGCVVACSDAGFIQAGVEDGHECWCDTITTSQFSNLNATKAPDTDCRGVCVVDHGEYCGNANRIAVYRLNETATTSCVGSIGSNFTLVAASDDGHEEPLKVVVAEMTASGVWGVLSACPLCCSDYPSLSLENGVIMPHSSSNPNQIMKSIPSLSPGDSPAFATIAGGTGYCAVNDNLLSFGGKIDGFALCRNTSALAGGRMDVVFEPKAGHENYVLEECRSVVIKIIGAS
;
A
#
# COMPACT_ATOMS: atom_id res chain seq x y z
N MET A 1 -121.35 -11.54 14.10
CA MET A 1 -121.17 -10.50 15.15
C MET A 1 -120.66 -11.22 16.39
N PRO A 2 -119.64 -10.78 17.16
CA PRO A 2 -118.78 -9.57 17.17
C PRO A 2 -117.29 -9.90 16.82
N THR A 3 -116.40 -9.05 16.24
CA THR A 3 -115.61 -7.85 16.65
C THR A 3 -114.29 -8.05 17.44
N LEU A 4 -113.17 -7.60 16.81
CA LEU A 4 -111.92 -6.97 17.34
C LEU A 4 -110.99 -7.81 18.27
N THR A 5 -109.64 -7.75 18.30
CA THR A 5 -108.57 -6.86 17.77
C THR A 5 -107.16 -7.45 18.06
N SER A 6 -106.15 -7.06 17.25
CA SER A 6 -104.73 -6.73 17.62
C SER A 6 -103.82 -7.87 18.14
N THR A 7 -102.52 -8.03 17.81
CA THR A 7 -101.45 -7.14 17.34
C THR A 7 -100.29 -7.98 16.77
N SER A 8 -99.49 -7.36 15.90
CA SER A 8 -98.34 -7.84 15.13
C SER A 8 -97.20 -8.55 15.87
N ALA A 9 -96.53 -9.49 15.19
CA ALA A 9 -95.08 -9.41 14.85
C ALA A 9 -94.67 -10.61 13.98
N PHE A 10 -94.25 -10.35 12.75
CA PHE A 10 -93.52 -11.29 11.91
C PHE A 10 -92.04 -11.28 12.30
N LEU A 11 -91.39 -12.45 12.38
CA LEU A 11 -90.10 -12.64 11.72
C LEU A 11 -89.81 -14.14 11.52
N LEU A 12 -89.44 -14.47 10.28
CA LEU A 12 -89.28 -15.81 9.71
C LEU A 12 -88.11 -16.60 10.32
N LEU A 13 -88.35 -17.88 10.60
CA LEU A 13 -87.33 -18.93 10.68
C LEU A 13 -87.16 -19.57 9.29
N THR A 14 -85.94 -19.60 8.76
CA THR A 14 -85.55 -20.58 7.73
C THR A 14 -84.22 -21.25 8.09
N LEU A 15 -84.29 -22.59 8.15
CA LEU A 15 -83.20 -23.55 8.28
C LEU A 15 -82.18 -23.39 7.15
N VAL A 16 -80.90 -23.57 7.46
CA VAL A 16 -79.88 -23.98 6.48
C VAL A 16 -79.24 -25.28 6.97
N GLN A 17 -79.38 -26.33 6.16
CA GLN A 17 -78.71 -27.62 6.29
C GLN A 17 -77.27 -27.52 5.76
N GLY A 18 -76.37 -28.29 6.38
CA GLY A 18 -74.94 -28.29 6.09
C GLY A 18 -74.53 -28.96 4.78
N ILE A 19 -73.32 -28.60 4.33
CA ILE A 19 -72.56 -29.27 3.28
C ILE A 19 -71.16 -29.56 3.85
N ALA A 20 -70.73 -30.82 3.77
CA ALA A 20 -69.37 -31.25 4.08
C ALA A 20 -68.44 -31.05 2.88
N ALA A 21 -67.22 -30.55 3.10
CA ALA A 21 -66.18 -30.41 2.09
C ALA A 21 -65.02 -31.38 2.35
N ALA A 22 -64.55 -32.04 1.28
CA ALA A 22 -63.47 -33.02 1.24
C ALA A 22 -62.08 -32.36 1.38
N LYS A 23 -61.13 -33.07 2.02
CA LYS A 23 -59.72 -32.64 2.15
C LYS A 23 -58.92 -32.97 0.90
N SER A 24 -58.25 -31.95 0.35
CA SER A 24 -57.17 -32.08 -0.64
C SER A 24 -55.82 -32.15 0.10
N HIS A 25 -54.96 -33.10 -0.25
CA HIS A 25 -53.58 -33.17 0.21
C HIS A 25 -52.71 -32.24 -0.65
N GLN A 26 -52.29 -31.09 -0.09
CA GLN A 26 -51.21 -30.29 -0.65
C GLN A 26 -49.86 -30.88 -0.21
N HIS A 27 -49.00 -31.22 -1.17
CA HIS A 27 -47.57 -31.32 -0.94
C HIS A 27 -47.05 -29.91 -0.62
N GLN A 28 -46.62 -29.70 0.62
CA GLN A 28 -45.84 -28.54 1.00
C GLN A 28 -44.46 -28.65 0.35
N HIS A 29 -44.20 -27.85 -0.68
CA HIS A 29 -42.84 -27.38 -0.94
C HIS A 29 -42.48 -26.50 0.25
N GLN A 30 -41.73 -27.06 1.20
CA GLN A 30 -41.01 -26.24 2.16
C GLN A 30 -39.98 -25.44 1.36
N HIS A 31 -40.30 -24.17 1.09
CA HIS A 31 -39.27 -23.17 0.86
C HIS A 31 -38.37 -23.22 2.09
N VAL A 32 -37.14 -23.69 1.91
CA VAL A 32 -36.09 -23.57 2.91
C VAL A 32 -35.87 -22.08 3.10
N SER A 33 -36.55 -21.54 4.11
CA SER A 33 -36.29 -20.21 4.65
C SER A 33 -34.83 -20.17 5.05
N GLN A 34 -34.12 -19.14 4.57
CA GLN A 34 -32.75 -18.78 4.92
C GLN A 34 -32.42 -19.24 6.34
N ARG A 35 -31.59 -20.28 6.44
CA ARG A 35 -30.87 -20.51 7.68
C ARG A 35 -29.93 -19.32 7.81
N ASP A 36 -30.10 -18.63 8.91
CA ASP A 36 -29.13 -17.72 9.49
C ASP A 36 -27.84 -18.53 9.76
N THR A 37 -27.04 -18.75 8.72
CA THR A 37 -25.67 -19.21 8.86
C THR A 37 -24.92 -18.04 9.49
N GLN A 38 -24.35 -18.26 10.68
CA GLN A 38 -23.30 -17.38 11.16
C GLN A 38 -22.31 -17.21 10.00
N VAL A 39 -22.23 -16.00 9.46
CA VAL A 39 -21.10 -15.59 8.66
C VAL A 39 -19.91 -15.70 9.61
N GLN A 40 -19.12 -16.77 9.44
CA GLN A 40 -17.82 -16.87 10.08
C GLN A 40 -17.10 -15.56 9.70
N ALA A 41 -16.78 -14.74 10.70
CA ALA A 41 -16.13 -13.48 10.41
C ALA A 41 -14.76 -13.81 9.81
N LEU A 42 -14.54 -13.40 8.55
CA LEU A 42 -13.25 -13.56 7.87
C LEU A 42 -12.15 -12.94 8.74
N PRO A 43 -10.93 -13.50 8.71
CA PRO A 43 -9.83 -12.97 9.50
C PRO A 43 -9.50 -11.52 9.07
N GLY A 44 -9.15 -10.68 10.05
CA GLY A 44 -8.65 -9.33 9.80
C GLY A 44 -9.60 -8.42 8.99
N ASN A 45 -9.05 -7.78 7.97
CA ASN A 45 -9.70 -6.87 7.03
C ASN A 45 -10.12 -7.53 5.72
N TRP A 46 -10.11 -8.87 5.66
CA TRP A 46 -10.46 -9.61 4.45
C TRP A 46 -11.96 -9.53 4.15
N SER A 47 -12.28 -9.36 2.87
CA SER A 47 -13.66 -9.31 2.38
C SER A 47 -13.77 -9.95 1.00
N SER A 48 -14.97 -10.45 0.68
CA SER A 48 -15.25 -11.00 -0.65
C SER A 48 -15.15 -9.90 -1.72
N VAL A 49 -14.24 -10.08 -2.67
CA VAL A 49 -14.12 -9.24 -3.87
C VAL A 49 -15.14 -9.69 -4.92
N GLY A 50 -15.35 -11.00 -5.05
CA GLY A 50 -16.39 -11.59 -5.90
C GLY A 50 -15.97 -12.89 -6.57
N CYS A 51 -16.83 -13.41 -7.44
CA CYS A 51 -16.55 -14.60 -8.26
C CYS A 51 -15.95 -14.18 -9.61
N PHE A 52 -14.91 -14.86 -10.07
CA PHE A 52 -14.23 -14.58 -11.33
C PHE A 52 -14.14 -15.85 -12.19
N THR A 53 -14.16 -15.69 -13.51
CA THR A 53 -13.76 -16.77 -14.42
C THR A 53 -12.32 -17.18 -14.12
N ASP A 54 -12.02 -18.48 -14.14
CA ASP A 54 -10.65 -18.97 -14.04
C ASP A 54 -10.36 -20.04 -15.10
N LEU A 55 -9.19 -19.93 -15.74
CA LEU A 55 -8.78 -20.81 -16.83
C LEU A 55 -7.46 -21.48 -16.48
N SER A 56 -7.37 -22.79 -16.64
CA SER A 56 -6.14 -23.54 -16.34
C SER A 56 -4.91 -23.09 -17.15
N THR A 57 -5.11 -22.48 -18.31
CA THR A 57 -4.04 -21.93 -19.17
C THR A 57 -3.71 -20.46 -18.87
N ALA A 58 -4.55 -19.75 -18.11
CA ALA A 58 -4.40 -18.34 -17.79
C ALA A 58 -5.15 -18.06 -16.48
N ARG A 59 -4.50 -18.39 -15.37
CA ARG A 59 -5.12 -18.33 -14.04
C ARG A 59 -5.38 -16.89 -13.62
N THR A 60 -6.48 -16.67 -12.92
CA THR A 60 -6.85 -15.35 -12.37
C THR A 60 -5.96 -14.94 -11.21
N LEU A 61 -5.43 -15.90 -10.45
CA LEU A 61 -4.42 -15.70 -9.41
C LEU A 61 -3.27 -16.68 -9.69
N GLN A 62 -2.05 -16.16 -9.84
CA GLN A 62 -0.88 -16.90 -10.36
C GLN A 62 0.31 -16.97 -9.38
N GLY A 63 0.27 -16.23 -8.27
CA GLY A 63 1.39 -16.14 -7.33
C GLY A 63 1.76 -17.46 -6.67
N GLN A 64 0.87 -17.98 -5.81
CA GLN A 64 1.05 -19.25 -5.11
C GLN A 64 -0.23 -20.08 -5.18
N SER A 65 -0.13 -21.40 -5.13
CA SER A 65 -1.29 -22.26 -4.99
C SER A 65 -1.06 -23.44 -4.05
N THR A 66 -2.13 -23.89 -3.41
CA THR A 66 -2.17 -25.08 -2.56
C THR A 66 -3.51 -25.80 -2.77
N SER A 67 -3.60 -27.05 -2.32
CA SER A 67 -4.87 -27.78 -2.35
C SER A 67 -5.02 -28.68 -1.13
N SER A 68 -6.27 -28.94 -0.75
CA SER A 68 -6.61 -29.81 0.37
C SER A 68 -7.91 -30.56 0.12
N ASP A 69 -7.83 -31.88 0.04
CA ASP A 69 -8.99 -32.73 -0.23
C ASP A 69 -10.01 -32.78 0.91
N ASN A 70 -9.64 -32.37 2.14
CA ASN A 70 -10.51 -32.53 3.32
C ASN A 70 -10.55 -31.33 4.26
N ASN A 71 -9.66 -30.35 4.10
CA ASN A 71 -9.52 -29.24 5.05
C ASN A 71 -9.55 -27.86 4.36
N MET A 72 -10.04 -27.76 3.13
CA MET A 72 -10.14 -26.44 2.49
C MET A 72 -11.32 -25.67 3.08
N THR A 73 -11.05 -24.45 3.57
CA THR A 73 -12.05 -23.44 3.96
C THR A 73 -11.61 -22.09 3.41
N ILE A 74 -12.51 -21.11 3.39
CA ILE A 74 -12.17 -19.76 2.96
C ILE A 74 -11.07 -19.17 3.85
N GLU A 75 -11.17 -19.35 5.18
CA GLU A 75 -10.19 -18.85 6.14
C GLU A 75 -8.84 -19.55 6.04
N ALA A 76 -8.84 -20.85 5.75
CA ALA A 76 -7.60 -21.60 5.54
C ALA A 76 -6.83 -21.07 4.32
N CYS A 77 -7.55 -20.76 3.24
CA CYS A 77 -6.94 -20.16 2.06
C CYS A 77 -6.44 -18.74 2.34
N ILE A 78 -7.27 -17.89 2.96
CA ILE A 78 -6.88 -16.54 3.34
C ILE A 78 -5.64 -16.55 4.24
N SER A 79 -5.61 -17.38 5.28
CA SER A 79 -4.46 -17.48 6.17
C SER A 79 -3.19 -17.94 5.45
N THR A 80 -3.33 -18.79 4.43
CA THR A 80 -2.18 -19.24 3.62
C THR A 80 -1.64 -18.09 2.78
N CYS A 81 -2.51 -17.29 2.16
CA CYS A 81 -2.11 -16.17 1.32
C CYS A 81 -1.56 -14.99 2.14
N GLU A 82 -2.19 -14.69 3.27
CA GLU A 82 -1.73 -13.66 4.21
C GLU A 82 -0.35 -14.01 4.80
N ALA A 83 -0.09 -15.28 5.14
CA ALA A 83 1.22 -15.73 5.61
C ALA A 83 2.32 -15.69 4.53
N ALA A 84 1.93 -15.54 3.27
CA ALA A 84 2.82 -15.39 2.12
C ALA A 84 2.78 -13.95 1.55
N ASP A 85 2.30 -12.98 2.33
CA ASP A 85 2.24 -11.56 1.98
C ASP A 85 1.46 -11.24 0.69
N PHE A 86 0.47 -12.07 0.34
CA PHE A 86 -0.45 -11.82 -0.77
C PHE A 86 -1.70 -11.10 -0.32
N ILE A 87 -2.15 -10.12 -1.11
CA ILE A 87 -3.33 -9.31 -0.79
C ILE A 87 -4.65 -9.91 -1.30
N PHE A 88 -4.58 -10.93 -2.16
CA PHE A 88 -5.71 -11.71 -2.63
C PHE A 88 -5.55 -13.20 -2.32
N ALA A 89 -6.69 -13.81 -1.97
CA ALA A 89 -6.86 -15.24 -1.77
C ALA A 89 -8.06 -15.68 -2.58
N GLY A 90 -7.95 -16.79 -3.29
CA GLY A 90 -9.00 -17.30 -4.15
C GLY A 90 -9.19 -18.79 -3.96
N VAL A 91 -10.42 -19.20 -3.70
CA VAL A 91 -10.79 -20.61 -3.59
C VAL A 91 -11.47 -21.07 -4.88
N GLU A 92 -11.04 -22.20 -5.42
CA GLU A 92 -11.61 -22.83 -6.62
C GLU A 92 -11.87 -24.32 -6.39
N PHE A 93 -12.89 -24.84 -7.07
CA PHE A 93 -13.17 -26.27 -7.17
C PHE A 93 -13.28 -26.99 -5.81
N GLY A 94 -13.68 -26.28 -4.75
CA GLY A 94 -13.92 -26.84 -3.42
C GLY A 94 -12.68 -27.09 -2.58
N GLN A 95 -11.54 -27.34 -3.24
CA GLN A 95 -10.34 -27.87 -2.62
C GLN A 95 -9.07 -27.09 -2.95
N GLU A 96 -9.11 -26.16 -3.90
CA GLU A 96 -7.95 -25.41 -4.37
C GLU A 96 -7.92 -24.02 -3.76
N CYS A 97 -6.73 -23.55 -3.44
CA CYS A 97 -6.45 -22.20 -2.96
C CYS A 97 -5.36 -21.57 -3.81
N TYR A 98 -5.57 -20.33 -4.21
CA TYR A 98 -4.65 -19.53 -5.00
C TYR A 98 -4.43 -18.17 -4.34
N CYS A 99 -3.21 -17.69 -4.39
CA CYS A 99 -2.79 -16.41 -3.82
C CYS A 99 -2.16 -15.56 -4.92
N ASP A 100 -2.43 -14.26 -4.88
CA ASP A 100 -1.78 -13.28 -5.74
C ASP A 100 -1.89 -11.90 -5.09
N SER A 101 -1.09 -10.94 -5.57
CA SER A 101 -1.27 -9.53 -5.24
C SER A 101 -1.98 -8.77 -6.37
N THR A 102 -2.28 -9.45 -7.48
CA THR A 102 -3.03 -8.90 -8.62
C THR A 102 -4.10 -9.88 -9.11
N ILE A 103 -5.27 -9.35 -9.49
CA ILE A 103 -6.25 -10.12 -10.27
C ILE A 103 -5.82 -10.06 -11.74
N GLN A 104 -5.37 -11.20 -12.27
CA GLN A 104 -4.76 -11.32 -13.59
C GLN A 104 -5.81 -11.30 -14.72
N SER A 105 -5.44 -10.73 -15.85
CA SER A 105 -6.20 -10.88 -17.11
C SER A 105 -5.99 -12.30 -17.66
N PRO A 106 -7.02 -12.98 -18.20
CA PRO A 106 -8.32 -12.48 -18.61
C PRO A 106 -9.44 -12.68 -17.56
N GLY A 107 -9.10 -12.84 -16.28
CA GLY A 107 -10.08 -13.03 -15.20
C GLY A 107 -11.14 -11.93 -15.21
N THR A 108 -12.40 -12.31 -15.45
CA THR A 108 -13.54 -11.39 -15.44
C THR A 108 -14.50 -11.74 -14.31
N GLN A 109 -15.03 -10.73 -13.65
CA GLN A 109 -16.00 -10.92 -12.59
C GLN A 109 -17.32 -11.45 -13.17
N VAL A 110 -17.90 -12.45 -12.50
CA VAL A 110 -19.16 -13.12 -12.85
C VAL A 110 -20.10 -13.15 -11.64
N SER A 111 -21.29 -13.73 -11.80
CA SER A 111 -22.23 -13.85 -10.68
C SER A 111 -21.63 -14.67 -9.55
N LEU A 112 -21.83 -14.23 -8.30
CA LEU A 112 -21.39 -14.98 -7.13
C LEU A 112 -22.05 -16.37 -7.06
N ASP A 113 -23.24 -16.53 -7.65
CA ASP A 113 -23.96 -17.81 -7.74
C ASP A 113 -23.19 -18.88 -8.57
N GLU A 114 -22.20 -18.49 -9.37
CA GLU A 114 -21.33 -19.42 -10.10
C GLU A 114 -20.20 -19.98 -9.24
N CYS A 115 -19.93 -19.36 -8.09
CA CYS A 115 -18.98 -19.82 -7.08
C CYS A 115 -19.71 -20.54 -5.93
N ASN A 116 -20.40 -21.63 -6.26
CA ASN A 116 -21.33 -22.32 -5.35
C ASN A 116 -20.92 -23.74 -4.97
N LEU A 117 -19.71 -24.18 -5.32
CA LEU A 117 -19.22 -25.51 -4.96
C LEU A 117 -18.83 -25.53 -3.47
N PRO A 118 -19.29 -26.52 -2.68
CA PRO A 118 -18.92 -26.61 -1.28
C PRO A 118 -17.41 -26.73 -1.04
N CYS A 119 -16.93 -26.12 0.04
CA CYS A 119 -15.56 -26.30 0.51
C CYS A 119 -15.35 -27.69 1.12
N THR A 120 -14.24 -28.39 0.82
CA THR A 120 -14.00 -29.75 1.33
C THR A 120 -13.84 -29.84 2.86
N GLY A 121 -13.43 -28.77 3.51
CA GLY A 121 -13.32 -28.66 4.97
C GLY A 121 -14.54 -28.06 5.67
N ALA A 122 -15.54 -27.60 4.90
CA ALA A 122 -16.68 -26.83 5.40
C ALA A 122 -17.93 -27.02 4.50
N GLU A 123 -18.23 -28.26 4.11
CA GLU A 123 -19.19 -28.59 3.04
C GLU A 123 -20.62 -28.04 3.27
N ASP A 124 -21.05 -27.90 4.52
CA ASP A 124 -22.40 -27.44 4.88
C ASP A 124 -22.48 -25.93 5.19
N THR A 125 -21.35 -25.23 5.21
CA THR A 125 -21.27 -23.85 5.74
C THR A 125 -20.61 -22.85 4.79
N GLU A 126 -19.77 -23.31 3.85
CA GLU A 126 -19.01 -22.43 2.96
C GLU A 126 -18.97 -22.93 1.50
N THR A 127 -18.79 -22.00 0.57
CA THR A 127 -18.62 -22.26 -0.86
C THR A 127 -17.23 -21.82 -1.33
N CYS A 128 -16.50 -22.71 -1.98
CA CYS A 128 -15.12 -22.54 -2.43
C CYS A 128 -15.02 -22.54 -3.96
N GLY A 129 -15.64 -21.53 -4.58
CA GLY A 129 -15.59 -21.35 -6.02
C GLY A 129 -16.45 -22.35 -6.80
N GLY A 130 -15.96 -22.79 -7.96
CA GLY A 130 -16.63 -23.71 -8.87
C GLY A 130 -15.69 -24.18 -9.99
N SER A 131 -16.21 -24.95 -10.94
CA SER A 131 -15.40 -25.42 -12.09
C SER A 131 -15.05 -24.25 -13.02
N GLY A 132 -13.78 -23.82 -13.04
CA GLY A 132 -13.34 -22.65 -13.80
C GLY A 132 -13.88 -21.34 -13.22
N ARG A 133 -14.13 -21.31 -11.90
CA ARG A 133 -14.74 -20.21 -11.16
C ARG A 133 -14.06 -20.03 -9.82
N ILE A 134 -13.31 -18.96 -9.67
CA ILE A 134 -12.58 -18.66 -8.45
C ILE A 134 -13.32 -17.60 -7.64
N HIS A 135 -13.57 -17.88 -6.35
CA HIS A 135 -14.11 -16.89 -5.43
C HIS A 135 -12.95 -16.15 -4.76
N VAL A 136 -12.77 -14.88 -5.11
CA VAL A 136 -11.66 -14.04 -4.65
C VAL A 136 -12.06 -13.21 -3.44
N PHE A 137 -11.17 -13.18 -2.46
CA PHE A 137 -11.19 -12.37 -1.26
C PHE A 137 -9.96 -11.46 -1.25
N GLY A 138 -10.07 -10.29 -0.64
CA GLY A 138 -8.96 -9.34 -0.54
C GLY A 138 -8.99 -8.57 0.77
N ASN A 139 -7.81 -8.17 1.23
CA ASN A 139 -7.61 -7.42 2.48
C ASN A 139 -7.77 -5.90 2.33
N GLY A 140 -8.01 -5.41 1.12
CA GLY A 140 -8.18 -3.98 0.83
C GLY A 140 -6.87 -3.17 0.81
N GLN A 141 -5.71 -3.81 0.90
CA GLN A 141 -4.44 -3.16 0.58
C GLN A 141 -4.37 -2.79 -0.90
N LYS A 142 -3.60 -1.74 -1.20
CA LYS A 142 -3.36 -1.31 -2.57
C LYS A 142 -2.53 -2.39 -3.27
N GLY A 143 -3.03 -2.90 -4.39
CA GLY A 143 -2.26 -3.82 -5.22
C GLY A 143 -1.01 -3.18 -5.81
N PRO A 144 -0.12 -4.00 -6.40
CA PRO A 144 1.15 -3.55 -6.91
C PRO A 144 0.97 -2.50 -8.01
N SER A 145 1.91 -1.57 -8.06
CA SER A 145 1.99 -0.53 -9.08
C SER A 145 3.29 -0.61 -9.86
N LEU A 146 3.26 -0.13 -11.11
CA LEU A 146 4.49 0.09 -11.87
C LEU A 146 5.10 1.37 -11.32
N GLU A 147 6.28 1.28 -10.72
CA GLU A 147 7.01 2.46 -10.30
C GLU A 147 7.31 3.30 -11.55
N GLN A 148 6.80 4.53 -11.60
CA GLN A 148 6.95 5.40 -12.77
C GLN A 148 8.18 6.28 -12.65
N VAL A 149 8.56 6.63 -11.41
CA VAL A 149 9.67 7.53 -11.14
C VAL A 149 10.37 7.09 -9.86
N VAL A 150 11.56 6.51 -10.00
CA VAL A 150 12.45 6.29 -8.87
C VAL A 150 13.20 7.59 -8.62
N ASN A 151 12.69 8.37 -7.67
CA ASN A 151 13.27 9.65 -7.29
C ASN A 151 14.17 9.48 -6.08
N ASP A 152 15.48 9.59 -6.30
CA ASP A 152 16.47 9.49 -5.24
C ASP A 152 17.41 10.68 -5.30
N ALA A 153 17.59 11.39 -4.19
CA ALA A 153 18.39 12.61 -4.19
C ALA A 153 19.91 12.34 -4.34
N LYS A 154 20.39 11.12 -4.06
CA LYS A 154 21.76 10.67 -4.35
C LYS A 154 21.90 10.22 -5.81
N LEU A 155 20.90 9.52 -6.34
CA LEU A 155 20.99 8.87 -7.66
C LEU A 155 20.43 9.71 -8.81
N GLY A 156 19.72 10.80 -8.51
CA GLY A 156 18.96 11.58 -9.48
C GLY A 156 17.56 11.00 -9.73
N ILE A 157 16.86 11.56 -10.72
CA ILE A 157 15.54 11.10 -11.10
C ILE A 157 15.69 10.00 -12.15
N TRP A 158 15.21 8.80 -11.84
CA TRP A 158 15.13 7.69 -12.77
C TRP A 158 13.69 7.49 -13.22
N GLU A 159 13.45 7.49 -14.53
CA GLU A 159 12.11 7.42 -15.10
C GLU A 159 11.88 6.05 -15.74
N PHE A 160 10.67 5.53 -15.58
CA PHE A 160 10.21 4.36 -16.30
C PHE A 160 10.13 4.65 -17.80
N GLU A 161 10.99 3.98 -18.58
CA GLU A 161 11.08 4.14 -20.03
C GLU A 161 10.04 3.28 -20.76
N GLY A 162 9.68 2.15 -20.15
CA GLY A 162 8.63 1.26 -20.63
C GLY A 162 8.92 -0.22 -20.39
N CYS A 163 7.97 -1.03 -20.81
CA CYS A 163 8.14 -2.48 -20.91
C CYS A 163 8.76 -2.88 -22.26
N PHE A 164 9.75 -3.77 -22.25
CA PHE A 164 10.41 -4.25 -23.46
C PHE A 164 10.41 -5.77 -23.53
N ILE A 165 10.32 -6.30 -24.76
CA ILE A 165 10.53 -7.73 -25.01
C ILE A 165 12.01 -8.01 -24.77
N ASP A 166 12.30 -8.79 -23.73
CA ASP A 166 13.63 -9.27 -23.39
C ASP A 166 13.68 -10.76 -23.66
N SER A 167 14.78 -11.28 -24.19
CA SER A 167 14.96 -12.73 -24.28
C SER A 167 16.42 -13.09 -24.17
N PRO A 168 16.77 -14.34 -23.79
CA PRO A 168 18.17 -14.76 -23.70
C PRO A 168 18.97 -14.59 -25.00
N THR A 169 18.31 -14.51 -26.16
CA THR A 169 18.97 -14.31 -27.46
C THR A 169 18.99 -12.84 -27.90
N THR A 170 18.19 -11.98 -27.26
CA THR A 170 18.04 -10.55 -27.55
C THR A 170 17.84 -9.77 -26.25
N ARG A 171 18.88 -9.72 -25.41
CA ARG A 171 18.85 -8.99 -24.13
C ARG A 171 18.73 -7.49 -24.37
N VAL A 172 17.84 -6.83 -23.63
CA VAL A 172 17.65 -5.37 -23.71
C VAL A 172 18.78 -4.67 -22.96
N LEU A 173 19.13 -5.16 -21.77
CA LEU A 173 20.23 -4.68 -20.94
C LEU A 173 21.28 -5.80 -20.77
N GLY A 174 22.56 -5.47 -20.91
CA GLY A 174 23.62 -6.47 -21.05
C GLY A 174 24.23 -7.02 -19.76
N VAL A 175 24.04 -6.35 -18.62
CA VAL A 175 24.79 -6.67 -17.38
C VAL A 175 23.85 -7.08 -16.25
N PRO A 176 23.82 -8.36 -15.84
CA PRO A 176 23.04 -8.76 -14.67
C PRO A 176 23.76 -8.35 -13.37
N LEU A 177 23.02 -7.84 -12.39
CA LEU A 177 23.50 -7.55 -11.04
C LEU A 177 22.63 -8.24 -9.98
N GLY A 178 23.26 -8.64 -8.87
CA GLY A 178 22.54 -9.14 -7.71
C GLY A 178 22.06 -7.99 -6.82
N VAL A 179 20.82 -8.06 -6.36
CA VAL A 179 20.25 -7.16 -5.35
C VAL A 179 20.06 -7.96 -4.06
N PRO A 180 20.93 -7.80 -3.04
CA PRO A 180 20.97 -8.70 -1.87
C PRO A 180 19.66 -8.81 -1.10
N GLU A 181 18.92 -7.70 -0.98
CA GLU A 181 17.65 -7.64 -0.26
C GLU A 181 16.45 -8.04 -1.13
N GLY A 182 16.67 -8.48 -2.38
CA GLY A 182 15.62 -8.77 -3.35
C GLY A 182 15.41 -7.64 -4.36
N VAL A 183 14.88 -7.99 -5.53
CA VAL A 183 14.73 -7.05 -6.64
C VAL A 183 13.45 -6.23 -6.47
N THR A 184 13.65 -4.92 -6.42
CA THR A 184 12.67 -3.84 -6.55
C THR A 184 13.14 -2.89 -7.66
N ALA A 185 12.26 -2.04 -8.20
CA ALA A 185 12.65 -0.97 -9.12
C ALA A 185 13.71 -0.06 -8.47
N LYS A 186 13.47 0.39 -7.22
CA LYS A 186 14.45 1.19 -6.47
C LYS A 186 15.74 0.40 -6.18
N GLY A 187 15.64 -0.84 -5.72
CA GLY A 187 16.79 -1.68 -5.40
C GLY A 187 17.68 -1.95 -6.61
N CYS A 188 17.08 -2.22 -7.76
CA CYS A 188 17.82 -2.41 -9.01
C CYS A 188 18.44 -1.10 -9.50
N VAL A 189 17.71 0.03 -9.43
CA VAL A 189 18.26 1.37 -9.73
C VAL A 189 19.47 1.70 -8.86
N VAL A 190 19.39 1.46 -7.54
CA VAL A 190 20.52 1.65 -6.61
C VAL A 190 21.71 0.80 -7.03
N ALA A 191 21.50 -0.50 -7.27
CA ALA A 191 22.57 -1.42 -7.64
C ALA A 191 23.25 -1.03 -8.96
N CYS A 192 22.45 -0.69 -9.98
CA CYS A 192 22.96 -0.26 -11.28
C CYS A 192 23.72 1.08 -11.15
N SER A 193 23.17 2.05 -10.42
CA SER A 193 23.79 3.36 -10.24
C SER A 193 25.12 3.28 -9.47
N ASP A 194 25.17 2.50 -8.38
CA ASP A 194 26.42 2.30 -7.62
C ASP A 194 27.49 1.56 -8.45
N ALA A 195 27.09 0.76 -9.44
CA ALA A 195 27.97 0.13 -10.42
C ALA A 195 28.32 1.02 -11.63
N GLY A 196 27.83 2.26 -11.68
CA GLY A 196 28.13 3.25 -12.72
C GLY A 196 27.28 3.15 -13.98
N PHE A 197 26.16 2.43 -13.92
CA PHE A 197 25.19 2.33 -15.01
C PHE A 197 24.16 3.47 -14.95
N ILE A 198 23.62 3.86 -16.11
CA ILE A 198 22.56 4.89 -16.24
C ILE A 198 21.20 4.27 -16.57
N GLN A 199 21.14 2.94 -16.62
CA GLN A 199 19.93 2.18 -16.84
C GLN A 199 19.87 0.96 -15.94
N ALA A 200 18.64 0.65 -15.54
CA ALA A 200 18.27 -0.46 -14.71
C ALA A 200 17.04 -1.11 -15.32
N GLY A 201 16.89 -2.41 -15.16
CA GLY A 201 15.73 -3.13 -15.63
C GLY A 201 15.45 -4.31 -14.74
N VAL A 202 14.18 -4.44 -14.38
CA VAL A 202 13.68 -5.54 -13.55
C VAL A 202 12.92 -6.52 -14.43
N GLU A 203 13.26 -7.79 -14.35
CA GLU A 203 12.66 -8.88 -15.13
C GLU A 203 12.23 -10.04 -14.21
N ASP A 204 11.11 -10.66 -14.56
CA ASP A 204 10.58 -11.90 -13.96
C ASP A 204 10.42 -11.86 -12.42
N GLY A 205 10.27 -10.68 -11.82
CA GLY A 205 10.07 -10.53 -10.39
C GLY A 205 11.34 -10.61 -9.53
N HIS A 206 12.49 -10.99 -10.10
CA HIS A 206 13.70 -11.31 -9.32
C HIS A 206 15.03 -11.06 -10.03
N GLU A 207 15.03 -10.67 -11.31
CA GLU A 207 16.26 -10.35 -12.04
C GLU A 207 16.47 -8.84 -12.14
N CYS A 208 17.70 -8.38 -11.94
CA CYS A 208 18.12 -7.00 -12.15
C CYS A 208 19.19 -6.95 -13.24
N TRP A 209 18.97 -6.11 -14.23
CA TRP A 209 19.86 -5.90 -15.37
C TRP A 209 20.20 -4.42 -15.51
N CYS A 210 21.42 -4.12 -15.95
CA CYS A 210 21.94 -2.78 -16.05
C CYS A 210 22.66 -2.55 -17.38
N ASP A 211 22.76 -1.29 -17.79
CA ASP A 211 23.58 -0.89 -18.94
C ASP A 211 23.95 0.60 -18.94
N THR A 212 24.87 0.99 -19.82
CA THR A 212 25.34 2.37 -20.06
C THR A 212 24.94 2.93 -21.43
N ILE A 213 24.11 2.19 -22.18
CA ILE A 213 23.68 2.58 -23.52
C ILE A 213 22.85 3.87 -23.50
N THR A 214 23.15 4.77 -24.44
CA THR A 214 22.45 6.05 -24.57
C THR A 214 21.09 5.88 -25.27
N THR A 215 20.18 6.85 -25.12
CA THR A 215 18.87 6.87 -25.81
C THR A 215 18.97 6.69 -27.33
N SER A 216 20.07 7.15 -27.95
CA SER A 216 20.31 6.96 -29.38
C SER A 216 20.72 5.52 -29.76
N GLN A 217 21.17 4.73 -28.79
CA GLN A 217 21.54 3.32 -28.94
C GLN A 217 20.37 2.36 -28.67
N PHE A 218 19.33 2.77 -27.93
CA PHE A 218 18.10 1.99 -27.79
C PHE A 218 17.45 1.64 -29.13
N SER A 219 17.36 2.63 -30.02
CA SER A 219 16.90 2.45 -31.40
C SER A 219 17.75 1.48 -32.21
N ASN A 220 19.03 1.30 -31.83
CA ASN A 220 19.99 0.44 -32.53
C ASN A 220 20.04 -1.00 -31.98
N LEU A 221 19.48 -1.25 -30.80
CA LEU A 221 19.44 -2.57 -30.17
C LEU A 221 18.23 -3.40 -30.58
N ASN A 222 17.33 -2.83 -31.39
CA ASN A 222 16.08 -3.47 -31.79
C ASN A 222 15.23 -3.90 -30.58
N ALA A 223 15.39 -3.21 -29.44
CA ALA A 223 14.59 -3.41 -28.23
C ALA A 223 13.14 -3.08 -28.56
N THR A 224 12.30 -4.10 -28.66
CA THR A 224 10.91 -3.94 -29.07
C THR A 224 10.08 -3.59 -27.85
N LYS A 225 9.49 -2.39 -27.82
CA LYS A 225 8.60 -1.96 -26.74
C LYS A 225 7.33 -2.82 -26.75
N ALA A 226 7.00 -3.40 -25.60
CA ALA A 226 5.76 -4.11 -25.34
C ALA A 226 4.74 -3.17 -24.66
N PRO A 227 3.45 -3.53 -24.60
CA PRO A 227 2.52 -2.83 -23.71
C PRO A 227 3.03 -2.84 -22.28
N ASP A 228 2.92 -1.73 -21.54
CA ASP A 228 3.40 -1.68 -20.15
C ASP A 228 2.65 -2.69 -19.24
N THR A 229 1.44 -3.09 -19.64
CA THR A 229 0.68 -4.18 -19.00
C THR A 229 1.38 -5.53 -19.03
N ASP A 230 2.31 -5.75 -19.97
CA ASP A 230 3.09 -6.99 -20.08
C ASP A 230 4.21 -7.07 -19.04
N CYS A 231 4.52 -5.98 -18.32
CA CYS A 231 5.55 -5.96 -17.27
C CYS A 231 4.95 -5.93 -15.86
N ARG A 232 3.76 -6.50 -15.69
CA ARG A 232 3.02 -6.55 -14.42
C ARG A 232 3.25 -7.84 -13.60
N GLY A 233 4.40 -8.48 -13.75
CA GLY A 233 4.78 -9.54 -12.83
C GLY A 233 5.21 -8.90 -11.52
N VAL A 234 4.77 -9.47 -10.43
CA VAL A 234 4.94 -8.91 -9.09
C VAL A 234 6.38 -9.17 -8.63
N CYS A 235 7.00 -8.19 -7.96
CA CYS A 235 8.31 -8.41 -7.34
C CYS A 235 8.21 -9.49 -6.25
N VAL A 236 9.14 -10.45 -6.26
CA VAL A 236 9.12 -11.59 -5.33
C VAL A 236 9.34 -11.17 -3.88
N VAL A 237 9.99 -10.03 -3.64
CA VAL A 237 10.40 -9.59 -2.30
C VAL A 237 9.31 -8.90 -1.49
N ASP A 238 8.54 -7.98 -2.09
CA ASP A 238 7.63 -7.10 -1.35
C ASP A 238 6.16 -7.22 -1.78
N HIS A 239 5.92 -7.91 -2.90
CA HIS A 239 4.65 -7.98 -3.60
C HIS A 239 3.92 -6.63 -3.85
N GLY A 240 4.61 -5.50 -3.64
CA GLY A 240 4.04 -4.16 -3.56
C GLY A 240 4.23 -3.35 -4.85
N GLU A 241 5.10 -3.81 -5.74
CA GLU A 241 5.30 -3.23 -7.06
C GLU A 241 5.47 -4.31 -8.15
N TYR A 242 5.52 -3.88 -9.40
CA TYR A 242 5.76 -4.78 -10.54
C TYR A 242 7.23 -4.76 -10.99
N CYS A 243 7.80 -5.95 -11.20
CA CYS A 243 9.19 -6.20 -11.56
C CYS A 243 9.33 -6.96 -12.91
N GLY A 244 8.54 -6.59 -13.91
CA GLY A 244 8.57 -7.26 -15.22
C GLY A 244 7.96 -8.67 -15.18
N ASN A 245 8.00 -9.39 -16.29
CA ASN A 245 7.57 -10.79 -16.41
C ASN A 245 8.65 -11.59 -17.16
N ALA A 246 8.52 -12.91 -17.25
CA ALA A 246 9.33 -13.72 -18.14
C ALA A 246 9.35 -13.14 -19.57
N ASN A 247 10.55 -12.84 -20.09
CA ASN A 247 10.78 -12.23 -21.38
C ASN A 247 10.21 -10.80 -21.53
N ARG A 248 10.04 -10.09 -20.41
CA ARG A 248 9.48 -8.74 -20.31
C ARG A 248 10.20 -7.95 -19.24
N ILE A 249 11.09 -7.06 -19.66
CA ILE A 249 11.86 -6.22 -18.75
C ILE A 249 11.24 -4.83 -18.64
N ALA A 250 11.01 -4.38 -17.41
CA ALA A 250 10.62 -3.00 -17.11
C ALA A 250 11.89 -2.15 -16.96
N VAL A 251 12.11 -1.21 -17.87
CA VAL A 251 13.36 -0.44 -17.95
C VAL A 251 13.18 0.95 -17.33
N TYR A 252 14.17 1.34 -16.55
CA TYR A 252 14.32 2.64 -15.90
C TYR A 252 15.60 3.31 -16.40
N ARG A 253 15.56 4.61 -16.65
CA ARG A 253 16.72 5.39 -17.08
C ARG A 253 16.91 6.64 -16.22
N LEU A 254 18.16 6.94 -15.89
CA LEU A 254 18.55 8.20 -15.29
C LEU A 254 18.21 9.37 -16.23
N ASN A 255 17.37 10.29 -15.77
CA ASN A 255 17.11 11.55 -16.44
C ASN A 255 18.25 12.54 -16.11
N GLU A 256 19.32 12.52 -16.90
CA GLU A 256 20.48 13.41 -16.74
C GLU A 256 20.14 14.90 -16.91
N THR A 257 18.99 15.22 -17.53
CA THR A 257 18.50 16.59 -17.66
C THR A 257 17.61 17.03 -16.49
N ALA A 258 17.10 16.08 -15.70
CA ALA A 258 16.41 16.37 -14.46
C ALA A 258 17.44 16.73 -13.40
N THR A 259 17.78 18.02 -13.32
CA THR A 259 18.51 18.53 -12.17
C THR A 259 17.57 18.51 -10.97
N THR A 260 17.83 17.64 -9.99
CA THR A 260 17.34 17.80 -8.61
C THR A 260 17.94 19.09 -8.06
N SER A 261 17.31 20.23 -8.37
CA SER A 261 17.81 21.54 -7.96
C SER A 261 17.61 21.69 -6.47
N CYS A 262 18.71 21.64 -5.73
CA CYS A 262 18.75 21.88 -4.30
C CYS A 262 18.57 23.37 -4.03
N VAL A 263 17.33 23.78 -3.80
CA VAL A 263 16.96 25.16 -3.49
C VAL A 263 17.18 25.39 -2.00
N GLY A 264 18.32 25.99 -1.65
CA GLY A 264 18.70 26.29 -0.26
C GLY A 264 17.90 27.43 0.38
N SER A 265 17.06 28.13 -0.39
CA SER A 265 16.23 29.22 0.12
C SER A 265 14.85 29.18 -0.54
N ILE A 266 13.81 28.87 0.24
CA ILE A 266 12.41 28.92 -0.20
C ILE A 266 11.63 29.91 0.68
N GLY A 267 10.48 30.38 0.20
CA GLY A 267 9.62 31.35 0.89
C GLY A 267 9.40 31.04 2.37
N SER A 268 9.24 32.07 3.18
CA SER A 268 8.98 31.92 4.62
C SER A 268 7.57 31.34 4.86
N ASN A 269 7.37 30.71 6.03
CA ASN A 269 6.07 30.30 6.56
C ASN A 269 5.53 28.95 6.02
N PHE A 270 6.40 27.96 5.85
CA PHE A 270 5.99 26.58 5.55
C PHE A 270 5.87 25.71 6.80
N THR A 271 5.26 24.53 6.64
CA THR A 271 5.25 23.44 7.61
C THR A 271 5.85 22.18 6.99
N LEU A 272 6.19 21.18 7.82
CA LEU A 272 6.75 19.91 7.35
C LEU A 272 5.79 18.75 7.66
N VAL A 273 5.78 17.77 6.78
CA VAL A 273 5.01 16.52 6.91
C VAL A 273 5.94 15.35 6.62
N ALA A 274 5.93 14.32 7.46
CA ALA A 274 6.55 13.04 7.15
C ALA A 274 5.56 12.19 6.36
N ALA A 275 5.96 11.69 5.19
CA ALA A 275 5.16 10.82 4.35
C ALA A 275 5.85 9.46 4.21
N SER A 276 5.14 8.38 4.54
CA SER A 276 5.61 7.00 4.32
C SER A 276 5.20 6.48 2.94
N ASP A 277 5.82 5.37 2.52
CA ASP A 277 5.63 4.77 1.19
C ASP A 277 4.19 4.25 0.97
N ASP A 278 3.50 3.88 2.05
CA ASP A 278 2.07 3.52 2.08
C ASP A 278 1.12 4.73 1.87
N GLY A 279 1.67 5.95 1.75
CA GLY A 279 0.91 7.18 1.55
C GLY A 279 0.37 7.80 2.84
N HIS A 280 0.69 7.27 4.03
CA HIS A 280 0.34 7.91 5.29
C HIS A 280 1.19 9.17 5.52
N GLU A 281 0.54 10.25 5.94
CA GLU A 281 1.15 11.55 6.18
C GLU A 281 0.97 12.00 7.63
N GLU A 282 2.07 12.38 8.28
CA GLU A 282 2.11 12.82 9.67
C GLU A 282 2.70 14.24 9.79
N PRO A 283 1.95 15.21 10.34
CA PRO A 283 2.47 16.56 10.55
C PRO A 283 3.65 16.58 11.52
N LEU A 284 4.73 17.25 11.13
CA LEU A 284 5.92 17.42 11.95
C LEU A 284 5.89 18.73 12.73
N LYS A 285 6.42 18.68 13.95
CA LYS A 285 6.48 19.81 14.88
C LYS A 285 7.87 19.93 15.46
N VAL A 286 8.30 21.15 15.76
CA VAL A 286 9.47 21.40 16.60
C VAL A 286 9.06 21.26 18.06
N VAL A 287 9.42 20.14 18.68
CA VAL A 287 9.13 19.86 20.09
C VAL A 287 10.33 20.29 20.90
N VAL A 288 10.12 21.17 21.88
CA VAL A 288 11.19 21.61 22.78
C VAL A 288 11.65 20.43 23.63
N ALA A 289 12.93 20.10 23.53
CA ALA A 289 13.58 19.04 24.30
C ALA A 289 14.25 19.59 25.57
N GLU A 290 14.79 20.81 25.53
CA GLU A 290 15.46 21.43 26.67
C GLU A 290 15.34 22.97 26.63
N MET A 291 15.16 23.58 27.81
CA MET A 291 15.22 25.04 28.00
C MET A 291 16.18 25.39 29.13
N THR A 292 17.19 26.20 28.83
CA THR A 292 18.14 26.72 29.83
C THR A 292 18.17 28.24 29.78
N ALA A 293 18.82 28.88 30.76
CA ALA A 293 19.11 30.31 30.70
C ALA A 293 19.96 30.71 29.46
N SER A 294 20.64 29.74 28.85
CA SER A 294 21.55 29.93 27.72
C SER A 294 20.90 29.65 26.36
N GLY A 295 19.68 29.13 26.31
CA GLY A 295 18.97 28.88 25.05
C GLY A 295 17.87 27.83 25.12
N VAL A 296 17.16 27.69 24.00
CA VAL A 296 16.11 26.68 23.78
C VAL A 296 16.60 25.67 22.75
N TRP A 297 16.35 24.39 23.02
CA TRP A 297 16.65 23.27 22.13
C TRP A 297 15.36 22.55 21.75
N GLY A 298 15.18 22.29 20.45
CA GLY A 298 14.04 21.54 19.94
C GLY A 298 14.48 20.44 18.98
N VAL A 299 13.62 19.46 18.80
CA VAL A 299 13.78 18.37 17.83
C VAL A 299 12.56 18.30 16.92
N LEU A 300 12.74 17.82 15.69
CA LEU A 300 11.64 17.59 14.76
C LEU A 300 10.95 16.26 15.08
N SER A 301 9.65 16.28 15.35
CA SER A 301 8.90 15.10 15.80
C SER A 301 7.50 15.02 15.18
N ALA A 302 7.05 13.81 14.90
CA ALA A 302 5.65 13.49 14.58
C ALA A 302 4.86 13.23 15.87
N CYS A 303 4.68 14.28 16.68
CA CYS A 303 4.00 14.16 17.96
C CYS A 303 2.60 14.79 17.92
N PRO A 304 1.53 14.00 17.78
CA PRO A 304 0.17 14.55 17.66
C PRO A 304 -0.25 15.29 18.94
N LEU A 305 0.15 14.77 20.11
CA LEU A 305 -0.21 15.32 21.41
C LEU A 305 0.75 16.41 21.92
N CYS A 306 1.92 16.59 21.29
CA CYS A 306 2.85 17.63 21.71
C CYS A 306 2.39 19.01 21.23
N CYS A 307 2.51 19.99 22.12
CA CYS A 307 2.41 21.40 21.76
C CYS A 307 3.72 21.85 21.09
N SER A 308 3.60 22.74 20.11
CA SER A 308 4.73 23.46 19.52
C SER A 308 4.41 24.95 19.56
N ASP A 309 5.36 25.75 20.04
CA ASP A 309 5.30 27.21 19.91
C ASP A 309 5.83 27.68 18.55
N TYR A 310 6.27 26.76 17.70
CA TYR A 310 6.82 27.06 16.37
C TYR A 310 5.83 26.58 15.30
N PRO A 311 4.80 27.38 14.95
CA PRO A 311 3.78 26.98 13.98
C PRO A 311 4.28 26.97 12.54
N SER A 312 5.41 27.63 12.25
CA SER A 312 5.95 27.70 10.91
C SER A 312 7.46 27.78 10.88
N LEU A 313 8.00 27.50 9.70
CA LEU A 313 9.42 27.39 9.42
C LEU A 313 9.78 28.26 8.21
N SER A 314 11.05 28.65 8.12
CA SER A 314 11.66 29.10 6.87
C SER A 314 12.93 28.31 6.58
N LEU A 315 13.40 28.38 5.34
CA LEU A 315 14.65 27.77 4.90
C LEU A 315 15.46 28.87 4.21
N GLU A 316 16.62 29.20 4.77
CA GLU A 316 17.49 30.26 4.28
C GLU A 316 18.93 29.77 4.21
N ASN A 317 19.50 29.75 3.00
CA ASN A 317 20.86 29.27 2.73
C ASN A 317 21.15 27.88 3.34
N GLY A 318 20.15 27.01 3.29
CA GLY A 318 20.18 25.64 3.80
C GLY A 318 20.05 25.50 5.31
N VAL A 319 19.63 26.55 6.00
CA VAL A 319 19.33 26.58 7.43
C VAL A 319 17.83 26.61 7.63
N ILE A 320 17.26 25.65 8.36
CA ILE A 320 15.85 25.68 8.75
C ILE A 320 15.71 26.57 9.98
N MET A 321 14.75 27.50 9.96
CA MET A 321 14.49 28.43 11.05
C MET A 321 13.04 28.31 11.53
N PRO A 322 12.81 27.74 12.73
CA PRO A 322 11.50 27.75 13.37
C PRO A 322 11.12 29.14 13.89
N HIS A 323 9.89 29.57 13.62
CA HIS A 323 9.35 30.88 14.02
C HIS A 323 8.44 30.73 15.22
N SER A 324 8.77 31.35 16.36
CA SER A 324 7.97 31.28 17.60
C SER A 324 6.72 32.17 17.51
N SER A 325 5.58 31.62 17.94
CA SER A 325 4.31 32.35 18.03
C SER A 325 4.22 33.20 19.30
N SER A 326 4.85 32.77 20.39
CA SER A 326 4.86 33.48 21.67
C SER A 326 5.97 34.53 21.79
N ASN A 327 7.08 34.36 21.08
CA ASN A 327 8.22 35.27 21.09
C ASN A 327 8.81 35.47 19.68
N PRO A 328 8.25 36.38 18.87
CA PRO A 328 8.70 36.63 17.50
C PRO A 328 10.16 37.09 17.34
N ASN A 329 10.79 37.55 18.43
CA ASN A 329 12.20 37.96 18.41
C ASN A 329 13.17 36.81 18.73
N GLN A 330 12.66 35.66 19.14
CA GLN A 330 13.49 34.48 19.35
C GLN A 330 13.86 33.87 17.99
N ILE A 331 15.16 33.75 17.75
CA ILE A 331 15.68 33.11 16.55
C ILE A 331 16.20 31.72 16.93
N MET A 332 15.54 30.68 16.40
CA MET A 332 16.05 29.32 16.42
C MET A 332 16.53 28.92 15.03
N LYS A 333 17.59 28.13 14.97
CA LYS A 333 18.18 27.63 13.73
C LYS A 333 18.45 26.15 13.86
N SER A 334 18.36 25.41 12.75
CA SER A 334 18.85 24.04 12.68
C SER A 334 20.31 24.00 13.11
N ILE A 335 20.71 22.97 13.85
CA ILE A 335 22.07 22.85 14.36
C ILE A 335 23.08 22.55 13.23
N PRO A 336 24.33 23.04 13.34
CA PRO A 336 25.40 22.67 12.41
C PRO A 336 25.70 21.19 12.50
N SER A 337 25.56 20.49 11.37
CA SER A 337 25.72 19.05 11.16
C SER A 337 24.62 18.18 11.76
N LEU A 338 24.08 17.30 10.92
CA LEU A 338 23.14 16.23 11.26
C LEU A 338 23.84 14.93 10.84
N SER A 339 24.24 14.10 11.81
CA SER A 339 24.95 12.85 11.55
C SER A 339 24.00 11.66 11.49
N PRO A 340 24.42 10.51 10.93
CA PRO A 340 23.63 9.29 10.99
C PRO A 340 23.26 8.89 12.43
N GLY A 341 21.97 8.72 12.63
CA GLY A 341 21.30 8.43 13.88
C GLY A 341 20.83 9.65 14.68
N ASP A 342 21.14 10.86 14.24
CA ASP A 342 20.73 12.09 14.92
C ASP A 342 19.31 12.50 14.50
N SER A 343 18.58 13.14 15.42
CA SER A 343 17.35 13.84 15.08
C SER A 343 17.63 15.26 14.58
N PRO A 344 16.93 15.75 13.53
CA PRO A 344 16.96 17.16 13.17
C PRO A 344 16.64 18.03 14.38
N ALA A 345 17.62 18.81 14.82
CA ALA A 345 17.53 19.61 16.03
C ALA A 345 17.76 21.10 15.75
N PHE A 346 17.26 21.93 16.66
CA PHE A 346 17.21 23.38 16.53
C PHE A 346 17.65 24.04 17.83
N ALA A 347 18.44 25.11 17.73
CA ALA A 347 18.93 25.84 18.89
C ALA A 347 19.03 27.36 18.64
N THR A 348 19.07 28.15 19.73
CA THR A 348 19.20 29.62 19.67
C THR A 348 20.65 30.13 19.60
N ILE A 349 21.64 29.25 19.47
CA ILE A 349 23.07 29.58 19.67
C ILE A 349 23.86 29.83 18.37
N ALA A 350 23.77 28.96 17.37
CA ALA A 350 24.41 29.09 16.06
C ALA A 350 23.76 28.11 15.07
N GLY A 351 23.57 28.53 13.82
CA GLY A 351 22.88 27.75 12.79
C GLY A 351 23.80 26.86 11.95
N GLY A 352 23.21 25.84 11.34
CA GLY A 352 23.83 24.85 10.47
C GLY A 352 23.19 24.79 9.10
N THR A 353 24.03 24.63 8.07
CA THR A 353 23.60 24.43 6.68
C THR A 353 23.53 22.94 6.33
N GLY A 354 22.88 22.62 5.21
CA GLY A 354 22.84 21.26 4.67
C GLY A 354 21.46 20.82 4.21
N TYR A 355 20.42 21.58 4.59
CA TYR A 355 19.07 21.36 4.11
C TYR A 355 18.84 22.02 2.75
N CYS A 356 17.97 21.45 1.92
CA CYS A 356 17.41 22.15 0.77
C CYS A 356 16.06 21.59 0.36
N ALA A 357 15.29 22.40 -0.37
CA ALA A 357 14.10 21.93 -1.07
C ALA A 357 14.50 21.33 -2.42
N VAL A 358 13.95 20.17 -2.75
CA VAL A 358 14.14 19.48 -4.04
C VAL A 358 12.79 19.06 -4.62
N ASN A 359 12.71 18.92 -5.95
CA ASN A 359 11.57 18.33 -6.67
C ASN A 359 10.20 18.90 -6.24
N ASP A 360 10.05 20.22 -6.33
CA ASP A 360 8.80 20.93 -6.09
C ASP A 360 8.16 20.83 -4.69
N ASN A 361 8.85 20.30 -3.65
CA ASN A 361 8.62 20.52 -2.19
C ASN A 361 9.17 19.42 -1.24
N LEU A 362 10.21 18.66 -1.58
CA LEU A 362 10.81 17.69 -0.64
C LEU A 362 11.99 18.30 0.11
N LEU A 363 12.11 18.01 1.40
CA LEU A 363 13.25 18.41 2.20
C LEU A 363 14.37 17.36 2.06
N SER A 364 15.53 17.80 1.62
CA SER A 364 16.77 17.04 1.57
C SER A 364 17.71 17.50 2.68
N PHE A 365 18.53 16.60 3.23
CA PHE A 365 19.73 16.95 4.00
C PHE A 365 20.95 16.24 3.42
N GLY A 366 22.02 17.00 3.13
CA GLY A 366 23.25 16.44 2.57
C GLY A 366 23.05 15.73 1.22
N GLY A 367 22.02 16.13 0.47
CA GLY A 367 21.64 15.47 -0.79
C GLY A 367 20.80 14.21 -0.62
N LYS A 368 20.29 13.89 0.59
CA LYS A 368 19.43 12.72 0.85
C LYS A 368 18.02 13.15 1.24
N ILE A 369 17.02 12.63 0.54
CA ILE A 369 15.59 12.81 0.87
C ILE A 369 14.98 11.59 1.56
N ASP A 370 15.59 10.42 1.36
CA ASP A 370 15.18 9.13 1.87
C ASP A 370 16.00 8.69 3.11
N GLY A 371 16.90 9.56 3.56
CA GLY A 371 17.62 9.38 4.80
C GLY A 371 16.77 9.60 6.04
N PHE A 372 15.50 10.00 5.95
CA PHE A 372 14.68 10.27 7.13
C PHE A 372 13.84 9.06 7.53
N ALA A 373 13.69 8.86 8.84
CA ALA A 373 12.79 7.88 9.41
C ALA A 373 12.04 8.47 10.61
N LEU A 374 10.84 7.96 10.88
CA LEU A 374 10.16 8.15 12.15
C LEU A 374 10.51 7.01 13.07
N CYS A 375 11.21 7.32 14.16
CA CYS A 375 11.64 6.36 15.15
C CYS A 375 10.96 6.64 16.49
N ARG A 376 10.49 5.58 17.15
CA ARG A 376 9.95 5.70 18.50
C ARG A 376 11.09 5.99 19.48
N ASN A 377 11.02 7.14 20.15
CA ASN A 377 12.01 7.51 21.14
C ASN A 377 11.81 6.70 22.44
N THR A 378 12.78 5.85 22.75
CA THR A 378 12.75 4.92 23.89
C THR A 378 13.19 5.56 25.20
N SER A 379 13.70 6.80 25.17
CA SER A 379 14.08 7.50 26.39
C SER A 379 12.86 7.76 27.28
N ALA A 380 13.04 7.58 28.59
CA ALA A 380 11.97 7.75 29.57
C ALA A 380 11.35 9.16 29.54
N LEU A 381 12.14 10.17 29.16
CA LEU A 381 11.72 11.57 29.05
C LEU A 381 10.87 11.86 27.82
N ALA A 382 11.05 11.11 26.73
CA ALA A 382 10.30 11.30 25.50
C ALA A 382 8.93 10.58 25.52
N GLY A 383 8.72 9.63 26.43
CA GLY A 383 7.43 8.96 26.60
C GLY A 383 6.93 8.21 25.36
N GLY A 384 7.84 7.74 24.51
CA GLY A 384 7.50 7.06 23.25
C GLY A 384 7.14 8.00 22.10
N ARG A 385 7.49 9.29 22.18
CA ARG A 385 7.34 10.26 21.09
C ARG A 385 8.01 9.76 19.80
N MET A 386 7.34 9.92 18.66
CA MET A 386 7.93 9.63 17.35
C MET A 386 8.81 10.80 16.91
N ASP A 387 10.11 10.61 16.94
CA ASP A 387 11.10 11.61 16.53
C ASP A 387 11.56 11.31 15.10
N VAL A 388 11.81 12.37 14.33
CA VAL A 388 12.50 12.22 13.05
C VAL A 388 13.95 11.89 13.35
N VAL A 389 14.48 10.86 12.68
CA VAL A 389 15.89 10.46 12.76
C VAL A 389 16.45 10.42 11.35
N PHE A 390 17.64 10.97 11.17
CA PHE A 390 18.36 10.91 9.91
C PHE A 390 19.33 9.73 9.91
N GLU A 391 19.21 8.86 8.92
CA GLU A 391 19.96 7.62 8.71
C GLU A 391 20.06 6.80 10.01
N PRO A 392 18.92 6.28 10.52
CA PRO A 392 18.90 5.54 11.78
C PRO A 392 19.84 4.34 11.72
N LYS A 393 20.46 4.02 12.85
CA LYS A 393 21.47 2.95 12.95
C LYS A 393 21.16 1.97 14.08
N ALA A 394 21.57 0.73 13.89
CA ALA A 394 21.41 -0.31 14.91
C ALA A 394 22.20 0.03 16.18
N GLY A 395 21.68 -0.37 17.33
CA GLY A 395 22.34 -0.18 18.63
C GLY A 395 22.36 1.27 19.13
N HIS A 396 21.52 2.16 18.60
CA HIS A 396 21.36 3.51 19.13
C HIS A 396 20.68 3.50 20.51
N GLU A 397 21.03 4.45 21.37
CA GLU A 397 20.52 4.49 22.75
C GLU A 397 19.06 4.95 22.88
N ASN A 398 18.57 5.71 21.90
CA ASN A 398 17.28 6.42 22.00
C ASN A 398 16.18 5.87 21.08
N TYR A 399 16.43 4.81 20.31
CA TYR A 399 15.43 4.13 19.48
C TYR A 399 15.89 2.71 19.13
N VAL A 400 14.96 1.89 18.64
CA VAL A 400 15.23 0.56 18.06
C VAL A 400 15.10 0.68 16.54
N LEU A 401 16.13 0.25 15.79
CA LEU A 401 16.19 0.45 14.33
C LEU A 401 15.01 -0.24 13.63
N GLU A 402 14.66 -1.44 14.08
CA GLU A 402 13.59 -2.26 13.53
C GLU A 402 12.19 -1.68 13.78
N GLU A 403 12.08 -0.71 14.71
CA GLU A 403 10.84 0.04 14.97
C GLU A 403 10.80 1.39 14.21
N CYS A 404 11.85 1.75 13.49
CA CYS A 404 11.88 2.95 12.67
C CYS A 404 11.20 2.71 11.33
N ARG A 405 10.38 3.67 10.89
CA ARG A 405 9.75 3.65 9.57
C ARG A 405 10.34 4.73 8.68
N SER A 406 10.85 4.34 7.51
CA SER A 406 11.34 5.28 6.50
C SER A 406 10.25 6.26 6.06
N VAL A 407 10.63 7.52 5.89
CA VAL A 407 9.74 8.59 5.43
C VAL A 407 10.50 9.57 4.54
N VAL A 408 9.78 10.22 3.63
CA VAL A 408 10.24 11.46 3.02
C VAL A 408 9.63 12.65 3.75
N ILE A 409 10.35 13.77 3.83
CA ILE A 409 9.84 14.99 4.46
C ILE A 409 9.34 15.94 3.37
N LYS A 410 8.03 16.22 3.37
CA LYS A 410 7.37 17.18 2.47
C LYS A 410 7.32 18.55 3.11
N ILE A 411 7.49 19.58 2.29
CA ILE A 411 7.39 21.01 2.61
C ILE A 411 6.02 21.49 2.15
N ILE A 412 5.20 21.99 3.08
CA ILE A 412 3.82 22.39 2.80
C ILE A 412 3.67 23.90 3.00
N GLY A 413 3.16 24.60 1.97
CA GLY A 413 2.79 26.01 2.05
C GLY A 413 3.92 27.02 1.76
N ALA A 414 5.01 26.60 1.13
CA ALA A 414 6.02 27.53 0.61
C ALA A 414 5.47 28.26 -0.63
N SER A 415 5.07 29.53 -0.47
CA SER A 415 4.64 30.41 -1.58
C SER A 415 5.75 31.33 -2.05
#